data_AF-A0AAD5GN75-F1
#
_entry.id   AF-A0AAD5GN75-F1
#
_cell.length_a   1.000
_cell.length_b   1.000
_cell.length_c   1.000
_cell.angle_alpha   90.00
_cell.angle_beta   90.00
_cell.angle_gamma   90.00
#
_symmetry.space_group_name_H-M   'P 1'
#
loop_
_entity.id
_entity.type
_entity.pdbx_description
1 polymer ?
#
loop_
_entity_poly.entity_id
_entity_poly.type
_entity_poly.pdbx_seq_one_letter_code
_entity_poly.pdbx_strand_id
1 'polypeptide(L)'
;MATRCITTSTLSSYYPSSLAPDSPSVTIRTFNLTFKHNQKNRTHGRYRASLIMNPDSFEVGRLIGSYGFMNVTSYDTSPQLQDVGGLKFQDVREGDVQISFSADFTKEEYLRALVGVYPGKQIGGLEADMMASNELKSHAFLQSCSQSICKNIQILLGGFETKTGEQWLAFRNDGKYSAADYAKASSEKLSKNRALGEQKFWNPFEEETNIKRKRSFVTKLLQGVLCGLAYMHDNERLHQSLGPSSVVLNTMVDKDSAYLVPRLRDLAFSVDIRFSSLEENAYGLSEGLWRRARSSGAFTPMEKRAFGIADDIYGAGLLFAYLAFIPFCEAGIRLLETTFKLDLAATREYCLADDRFLDAVKFLDSGDGAGWELLQMMLNPDFRNRPIAEAVLKHRFFAAALL
;
A
#
# COMPACT_ATOMS: atom_id res chain seq x y z
N MET A 1 -30.39 -68.67 -23.69
CA MET A 1 -30.53 -67.42 -24.48
C MET A 1 -29.31 -66.58 -24.16
N ALA A 2 -28.15 -66.78 -24.80
CA ALA A 2 -27.77 -66.30 -26.15
C ALA A 2 -27.91 -64.77 -26.25
N THR A 3 -26.93 -63.92 -26.62
CA THR A 3 -25.53 -64.05 -27.05
C THR A 3 -24.91 -62.64 -26.97
N ARG A 4 -23.57 -62.59 -26.86
CA ARG A 4 -22.67 -61.44 -27.10
C ARG A 4 -23.05 -60.61 -28.34
N CYS A 5 -22.66 -59.33 -28.38
CA CYS A 5 -21.79 -58.85 -29.47
C CYS A 5 -21.07 -57.54 -29.14
N ILE A 6 -19.75 -57.62 -29.27
CA ILE A 6 -18.80 -56.50 -29.43
C ILE A 6 -18.79 -56.21 -30.94
N THR A 7 -18.82 -54.94 -31.32
CA THR A 7 -18.39 -54.53 -32.67
C THR A 7 -17.55 -53.27 -32.58
N THR A 8 -16.26 -53.45 -32.83
CA THR A 8 -15.31 -52.40 -33.21
C THR A 8 -15.52 -52.03 -34.68
N SER A 9 -15.54 -50.74 -34.99
CA SER A 9 -15.28 -50.23 -36.34
C SER A 9 -14.24 -49.10 -36.27
N THR A 10 -13.17 -49.27 -37.05
CA THR A 10 -12.14 -48.26 -37.33
C THR A 10 -12.23 -47.84 -38.79
N LEU A 11 -12.06 -46.53 -39.03
CA LEU A 11 -11.61 -45.79 -40.23
C LEU A 11 -12.58 -44.70 -40.68
N SER A 12 -12.21 -43.43 -40.48
CA SER A 12 -11.52 -42.63 -41.51
C SER A 12 -11.54 -41.14 -41.14
N SER A 13 -10.40 -40.51 -41.36
CA SER A 13 -10.10 -39.09 -41.20
C SER A 13 -11.03 -38.16 -41.97
N TYR A 14 -11.55 -37.11 -41.34
CA TYR A 14 -11.75 -35.79 -41.92
C TYR A 14 -11.89 -34.75 -40.78
N TYR A 15 -10.90 -33.85 -40.66
CA TYR A 15 -11.05 -32.54 -40.02
C TYR A 15 -11.86 -31.64 -40.98
N PRO A 16 -12.72 -30.71 -40.51
CA PRO A 16 -12.21 -29.48 -39.88
C PRO A 16 -13.10 -28.82 -38.78
N SER A 17 -12.42 -28.13 -37.85
CA SER A 17 -12.81 -26.90 -37.12
C SER A 17 -14.25 -26.71 -36.60
N SER A 18 -14.43 -26.66 -35.26
CA SER A 18 -14.86 -25.45 -34.52
C SER A 18 -14.99 -25.68 -33.00
N LEU A 19 -14.53 -24.68 -32.23
CA LEU A 19 -15.10 -24.11 -31.00
C LEU A 19 -15.67 -25.06 -29.91
N ALA A 20 -14.90 -25.23 -28.83
CA ALA A 20 -15.25 -24.86 -27.43
C ALA A 20 -14.37 -25.65 -26.43
N PRO A 21 -13.85 -25.01 -25.36
CA PRO A 21 -13.68 -25.70 -24.11
C PRO A 21 -14.64 -25.12 -23.07
N ASP A 22 -15.37 -26.03 -22.45
CA ASP A 22 -16.04 -25.88 -21.17
C ASP A 22 -15.22 -25.02 -20.21
N SER A 23 -15.77 -23.85 -19.87
CA SER A 23 -15.32 -23.08 -18.72
C SER A 23 -16.27 -23.38 -17.56
N PRO A 24 -15.78 -23.85 -16.40
CA PRO A 24 -16.65 -24.04 -15.25
C PRO A 24 -17.19 -22.68 -14.80
N SER A 25 -18.51 -22.56 -14.73
CA SER A 25 -19.20 -21.36 -14.27
C SER A 25 -18.92 -21.14 -12.78
N VAL A 26 -17.97 -20.24 -12.49
CA VAL A 26 -17.77 -19.72 -11.12
C VAL A 26 -18.94 -18.79 -10.81
N THR A 27 -19.94 -19.35 -10.13
CA THR A 27 -21.02 -18.58 -9.51
C THR A 27 -20.47 -17.92 -8.25
N ILE A 28 -20.06 -16.65 -8.34
CA ILE A 28 -19.75 -15.83 -7.17
C ILE A 28 -21.08 -15.49 -6.50
N ARG A 29 -21.47 -16.29 -5.51
CA ARG A 29 -22.57 -15.95 -4.60
C ARG A 29 -22.16 -14.68 -3.85
N THR A 30 -23.03 -13.67 -3.94
CA THR A 30 -23.30 -12.61 -2.95
C THR A 30 -22.50 -12.72 -1.66
N PHE A 31 -21.88 -11.61 -1.22
CA PHE A 31 -21.14 -11.44 0.04
C PHE A 31 -21.76 -12.15 1.25
N ASN A 32 -21.61 -13.46 1.36
CA ASN A 32 -22.05 -14.25 2.49
C ASN A 32 -20.90 -14.33 3.49
N LEU A 33 -20.51 -13.16 4.01
CA LEU A 33 -19.67 -13.09 5.18
C LEU A 33 -20.54 -13.39 6.40
N THR A 34 -20.62 -14.65 6.80
CA THR A 34 -21.29 -15.05 8.04
C THR A 34 -20.42 -14.68 9.24
N PHE A 35 -20.59 -13.46 9.75
CA PHE A 35 -20.11 -13.12 11.08
C PHE A 35 -21.06 -13.73 12.12
N LYS A 36 -20.56 -14.68 12.94
CA LYS A 36 -21.33 -15.20 14.07
C LYS A 36 -21.68 -14.05 15.02
N HIS A 37 -22.94 -13.64 15.00
CA HIS A 37 -23.51 -12.68 15.93
C HIS A 37 -23.62 -13.34 17.31
N ASN A 38 -22.61 -13.17 18.16
CA ASN A 38 -22.73 -13.56 19.56
C ASN A 38 -23.45 -12.44 20.32
N GLN A 39 -24.77 -12.52 20.34
CA GLN A 39 -25.61 -11.76 21.26
C GLN A 39 -25.40 -12.35 22.67
N LYS A 40 -24.67 -11.65 23.55
CA LYS A 40 -24.87 -11.77 25.00
C LYS A 40 -24.26 -10.60 25.78
N ASN A 41 -25.20 -9.86 26.37
CA ASN A 41 -25.18 -9.08 27.61
C ASN A 41 -24.22 -7.88 27.78
N ARG A 42 -24.88 -6.72 27.96
CA ARG A 42 -24.41 -5.46 28.51
C ARG A 42 -23.60 -5.66 29.80
N THR A 43 -22.37 -5.15 29.83
CA THR A 43 -21.85 -4.11 30.75
C THR A 43 -20.39 -3.81 30.39
N HIS A 44 -20.07 -2.53 30.23
CA HIS A 44 -18.75 -1.91 29.99
C HIS A 44 -18.05 -2.13 28.63
N GLY A 45 -18.21 -1.12 27.76
CA GLY A 45 -17.16 -0.50 26.94
C GLY A 45 -16.28 -1.43 26.09
N ARG A 46 -16.84 -2.05 25.06
CA ARG A 46 -16.07 -2.74 24.01
C ARG A 46 -16.74 -2.51 22.66
N TYR A 47 -16.28 -1.52 21.90
CA TYR A 47 -16.69 -1.33 20.51
C TYR A 47 -15.98 -2.36 19.64
N ARG A 48 -16.57 -3.55 19.54
CA ARG A 48 -16.30 -4.45 18.42
C ARG A 48 -17.07 -3.84 17.24
N ALA A 49 -16.37 -3.15 16.34
CA ALA A 49 -17.03 -2.47 15.22
C ALA A 49 -17.80 -3.49 14.37
N SER A 50 -19.13 -3.45 14.44
CA SER A 50 -20.00 -4.15 13.51
C SER A 50 -19.97 -3.38 12.19
N LEU A 51 -19.54 -4.03 11.11
CA LEU A 51 -19.50 -3.41 9.79
C LEU A 51 -20.92 -3.05 9.32
N ILE A 52 -21.09 -1.84 8.81
CA ILE A 52 -22.35 -1.36 8.24
C ILE A 52 -22.44 -1.87 6.80
N MET A 53 -23.39 -2.78 6.54
CA MET A 53 -23.55 -3.42 5.22
C MET A 53 -24.80 -2.94 4.47
N ASN A 54 -25.64 -2.12 5.11
CA ASN A 54 -26.86 -1.61 4.50
C ASN A 54 -26.55 -0.29 3.75
N PRO A 55 -26.78 -0.20 2.41
CA PRO A 55 -26.58 1.04 1.66
C PRO A 55 -27.41 2.21 2.19
N ASP A 56 -28.61 1.95 2.73
CA ASP A 56 -29.51 3.02 3.21
C ASP A 56 -28.96 3.76 4.44
N SER A 57 -27.95 3.18 5.10
CA SER A 57 -27.26 3.76 6.26
C SER A 57 -26.21 4.81 5.87
N PHE A 58 -25.98 5.05 4.57
CA PHE A 58 -25.05 6.05 4.04
C PHE A 58 -25.79 7.16 3.25
N GLU A 59 -25.17 8.34 3.17
CA GLU A 59 -25.65 9.51 2.43
C GLU A 59 -24.54 10.06 1.51
N VAL A 60 -24.64 9.69 0.23
CA VAL A 60 -23.65 10.02 -0.80
C VAL A 60 -23.45 11.53 -0.91
N GLY A 61 -22.26 12.00 -0.55
CA GLY A 61 -21.86 13.39 -0.72
C GLY A 61 -20.96 13.61 -1.94
N ARG A 62 -20.11 14.63 -1.85
CA ARG A 62 -19.32 15.12 -2.99
C ARG A 62 -18.15 14.20 -3.33
N LEU A 63 -17.95 13.95 -4.63
CA LEU A 63 -16.72 13.33 -5.17
C LEU A 63 -15.49 14.17 -4.77
N ILE A 64 -14.55 13.53 -4.09
CA ILE A 64 -13.29 14.11 -3.62
C ILE A 64 -12.19 13.96 -4.69
N GLY A 65 -12.17 12.82 -5.39
CA GLY A 65 -11.20 12.52 -6.43
C GLY A 65 -11.24 11.06 -6.83
N SER A 66 -10.35 10.67 -7.71
CA SER A 66 -10.13 9.27 -8.10
C SER A 66 -8.63 8.99 -8.22
N TYR A 67 -8.24 7.75 -7.96
CA TYR A 67 -6.90 7.28 -8.29
C TYR A 67 -6.95 5.84 -8.81
N GLY A 68 -6.01 5.52 -9.71
CA GLY A 68 -5.71 4.15 -10.06
C GLY A 68 -4.77 3.54 -9.02
N PHE A 69 -4.82 2.22 -8.85
CA PHE A 69 -3.89 1.53 -7.95
C PHE A 69 -2.44 1.87 -8.28
N MET A 70 -1.68 2.32 -7.28
CA MET A 70 -0.24 2.52 -7.41
C MET A 70 0.48 1.30 -6.86
N ASN A 71 1.24 0.63 -7.72
CA ASN A 71 2.23 -0.32 -7.26
C ASN A 71 3.53 0.46 -7.07
N VAL A 72 4.19 0.38 -5.93
CA VAL A 72 5.50 1.06 -5.79
C VAL A 72 6.60 0.38 -6.59
N THR A 73 6.34 -0.84 -7.08
CA THR A 73 7.13 -1.45 -8.16
C THR A 73 6.62 -1.09 -9.56
N SER A 74 5.69 -0.12 -9.72
CA SER A 74 5.17 0.38 -11.00
C SER A 74 5.75 1.69 -11.52
N TYR A 75 7.00 2.00 -11.18
CA TYR A 75 7.78 2.87 -12.06
C TYR A 75 8.17 2.14 -13.38
N ASP A 76 7.20 1.61 -14.14
CA ASP A 76 7.42 1.25 -15.56
C ASP A 76 7.39 2.55 -16.36
N THR A 77 8.56 3.13 -16.56
CA THR A 77 8.80 4.09 -17.63
C THR A 77 9.55 3.39 -18.74
N SER A 78 8.85 2.89 -19.77
CA SER A 78 9.50 2.62 -21.05
C SER A 78 8.66 3.14 -22.21
N PRO A 79 9.33 3.73 -23.20
CA PRO A 79 9.32 3.08 -24.49
C PRO A 79 10.76 2.72 -24.88
N GLN A 80 11.01 1.41 -24.98
CA GLN A 80 12.15 0.77 -25.63
C GLN A 80 13.53 0.87 -24.92
N LEU A 81 13.88 -0.18 -24.15
CA LEU A 81 15.14 -0.92 -24.34
C LEU A 81 15.04 -2.30 -23.67
N GLN A 82 15.60 -3.31 -24.34
CA GLN A 82 15.57 -4.73 -23.97
C GLN A 82 16.35 -5.05 -22.68
N ASP A 83 15.74 -5.94 -21.89
CA ASP A 83 16.36 -7.08 -21.20
C ASP A 83 17.71 -6.86 -20.49
N VAL A 84 17.67 -6.27 -19.29
CA VAL A 84 18.56 -6.64 -18.18
C VAL A 84 17.79 -6.46 -16.86
N GLY A 85 17.27 -7.55 -16.29
CA GLY A 85 16.85 -7.63 -14.88
C GLY A 85 15.73 -6.67 -14.43
N GLY A 86 14.60 -6.65 -15.15
CA GLY A 86 13.45 -5.80 -14.81
C GLY A 86 12.60 -6.35 -13.65
N LEU A 87 12.50 -5.61 -12.56
CA LEU A 87 11.50 -5.82 -11.50
C LEU A 87 10.10 -5.56 -12.07
N LYS A 88 9.46 -6.59 -12.63
CA LYS A 88 8.11 -6.51 -13.20
C LYS A 88 7.01 -7.03 -12.26
N PHE A 89 6.29 -6.06 -11.69
CA PHE A 89 4.84 -5.92 -11.41
C PHE A 89 4.06 -7.03 -10.68
N GLN A 90 3.14 -6.56 -9.83
CA GLN A 90 1.86 -7.18 -9.51
C GLN A 90 1.02 -7.28 -10.80
N ASP A 91 0.26 -8.36 -11.00
CA ASP A 91 -0.33 -8.67 -12.33
C ASP A 91 -1.50 -7.73 -12.75
N VAL A 92 -1.91 -6.79 -11.89
CA VAL A 92 -2.85 -5.69 -12.21
C VAL A 92 -2.04 -4.41 -12.45
N ARG A 93 -2.18 -3.78 -13.62
CA ARG A 93 -1.39 -2.57 -13.94
C ARG A 93 -2.01 -1.33 -13.31
N GLU A 94 -1.16 -0.36 -13.01
CA GLU A 94 -1.60 0.95 -12.56
C GLU A 94 -2.56 1.59 -13.58
N GLY A 95 -3.77 1.92 -13.13
CA GLY A 95 -4.83 2.50 -13.97
C GLY A 95 -5.86 1.52 -14.53
N ASP A 96 -5.65 0.20 -14.43
CA ASP A 96 -6.61 -0.80 -14.92
C ASP A 96 -7.93 -0.79 -14.11
N VAL A 97 -7.84 -0.47 -12.83
CA VAL A 97 -9.00 -0.24 -11.95
C VAL A 97 -8.88 1.14 -11.32
N GLN A 98 -9.87 2.00 -11.58
CA GLN A 98 -9.94 3.35 -11.03
C GLN A 98 -10.90 3.37 -9.83
N ILE A 99 -10.38 3.66 -8.64
CA ILE A 99 -11.20 3.86 -7.44
C ILE A 99 -11.56 5.34 -7.34
N SER A 100 -12.84 5.63 -7.10
CA SER A 100 -13.30 6.98 -6.81
C SER A 100 -13.59 7.15 -5.32
N PHE A 101 -13.31 8.34 -4.78
CA PHE A 101 -13.53 8.67 -3.38
C PHE A 101 -14.61 9.73 -3.22
N SER A 102 -15.62 9.44 -2.41
CA SER A 102 -16.68 10.39 -2.06
C SER A 102 -16.68 10.67 -0.55
N ALA A 103 -16.94 11.93 -0.19
CA ALA A 103 -17.22 12.29 1.20
C ALA A 103 -18.67 11.91 1.49
N ASP A 104 -18.91 11.12 2.54
CA ASP A 104 -20.23 10.59 2.87
C ASP A 104 -20.48 10.74 4.38
N PHE A 105 -21.73 10.56 4.82
CA PHE A 105 -22.12 10.50 6.22
C PHE A 105 -22.82 9.17 6.53
N THR A 106 -22.39 8.53 7.62
CA THR A 106 -23.19 7.47 8.22
C THR A 106 -24.39 8.08 8.93
N LYS A 107 -25.61 7.67 8.56
CA LYS A 107 -26.84 8.13 9.22
C LYS A 107 -26.99 7.58 10.63
N GLU A 108 -26.44 6.40 10.89
CA GLU A 108 -26.53 5.72 12.18
C GLU A 108 -25.63 6.34 13.26
N GLU A 109 -24.44 6.81 12.88
CA GLU A 109 -23.44 7.33 13.83
C GLU A 109 -23.12 8.83 13.62
N TYR A 110 -23.72 9.49 12.62
CA TYR A 110 -23.39 10.86 12.19
C TYR A 110 -21.88 11.08 11.97
N LEU A 111 -21.16 10.01 11.62
CA LEU A 111 -19.73 10.06 11.35
C LEU A 111 -19.49 10.37 9.88
N ARG A 112 -18.53 11.27 9.63
CA ARG A 112 -17.98 11.49 8.29
C ARG A 112 -17.23 10.25 7.84
N ALA A 113 -17.59 9.76 6.66
CA ALA A 113 -16.97 8.65 5.98
C ALA A 113 -16.26 9.10 4.70
N LEU A 114 -15.19 8.38 4.35
CA LEU A 114 -14.57 8.38 3.03
C LEU A 114 -14.99 7.09 2.35
N VAL A 115 -15.66 7.18 1.21
CA VAL A 115 -16.16 6.01 0.50
C VAL A 115 -15.28 5.75 -0.72
N GLY A 116 -14.62 4.60 -0.75
CA GLY A 116 -13.95 4.07 -1.93
C GLY A 116 -14.95 3.30 -2.80
N VAL A 117 -15.05 3.69 -4.06
CA VAL A 117 -15.96 3.09 -5.04
C VAL A 117 -15.17 2.32 -6.07
N TYR A 118 -15.35 1.01 -6.08
CA TYR A 118 -14.81 0.10 -7.08
C TYR A 118 -15.83 -0.09 -8.21
N PRO A 119 -15.39 0.00 -9.47
CA PRO A 119 -16.27 -0.21 -10.61
C PRO A 119 -16.84 -1.63 -10.59
N GLY A 120 -18.12 -1.77 -10.92
CA GLY A 120 -18.74 -3.08 -11.03
C GLY A 120 -18.15 -3.92 -12.16
N LYS A 121 -18.38 -5.23 -12.12
CA LYS A 121 -17.79 -6.22 -13.04
C LYS A 121 -17.89 -5.89 -14.54
N GLN A 122 -18.93 -5.14 -14.94
CA GLN A 122 -19.13 -4.73 -16.34
C GLN A 122 -18.06 -3.74 -16.82
N ILE A 123 -17.50 -2.91 -15.92
CA ILE A 123 -16.52 -1.86 -16.21
C ILE A 123 -15.14 -2.27 -15.68
N GLY A 124 -15.07 -2.73 -14.43
CA GLY A 124 -13.83 -3.08 -13.73
C GLY A 124 -13.37 -4.52 -13.88
N GLY A 125 -14.12 -5.35 -14.59
CA GLY A 125 -13.84 -6.77 -14.73
C GLY A 125 -13.92 -7.55 -13.41
N LEU A 126 -13.43 -8.79 -13.43
CA LEU A 126 -13.35 -9.64 -12.23
C LEU A 126 -12.37 -9.09 -11.19
N GLU A 127 -11.35 -8.37 -11.64
CA GLU A 127 -10.28 -7.85 -10.78
C GLU A 127 -10.80 -6.81 -9.79
N ALA A 128 -11.63 -5.86 -10.23
CA ALA A 128 -12.21 -4.85 -9.33
C ALA A 128 -13.01 -5.48 -8.16
N ASP A 129 -13.82 -6.51 -8.44
CA ASP A 129 -14.55 -7.24 -7.40
C ASP A 129 -13.61 -8.01 -6.46
N MET A 130 -12.56 -8.65 -7.01
CA MET A 130 -11.55 -9.35 -6.20
C MET A 130 -10.82 -8.37 -5.27
N MET A 131 -10.47 -7.19 -5.78
CA MET A 131 -9.76 -6.16 -5.04
C MET A 131 -10.63 -5.57 -3.92
N ALA A 132 -11.88 -5.21 -4.22
CA ALA A 132 -12.83 -4.74 -3.21
C ALA A 132 -13.08 -5.80 -2.13
N SER A 133 -13.28 -7.06 -2.54
CA SER A 133 -13.48 -8.17 -1.62
C SER A 133 -12.26 -8.39 -0.73
N ASN A 134 -11.05 -8.31 -1.29
CA ASN A 134 -9.82 -8.52 -0.53
C ASN A 134 -9.53 -7.37 0.43
N GLU A 135 -9.78 -6.12 0.02
CA GLU A 135 -9.64 -4.96 0.91
C GLU A 135 -10.60 -5.06 2.10
N LEU A 136 -11.89 -5.33 1.84
CA LEU A 136 -12.90 -5.49 2.88
C LEU A 136 -12.51 -6.61 3.86
N LYS A 137 -12.11 -7.78 3.35
CA LYS A 137 -11.68 -8.91 4.19
C LYS A 137 -10.44 -8.59 5.01
N SER A 138 -9.45 -7.91 4.42
CA SER A 138 -8.21 -7.54 5.08
C SER A 138 -8.44 -6.56 6.23
N HIS A 139 -9.23 -5.51 6.01
CA HIS A 139 -9.61 -4.59 7.09
C HIS A 139 -10.45 -5.28 8.16
N ALA A 140 -11.46 -6.06 7.78
CA ALA A 140 -12.31 -6.78 8.73
C ALA A 140 -11.50 -7.73 9.63
N PHE A 141 -10.53 -8.44 9.02
CA PHE A 141 -9.60 -9.31 9.74
C PHE A 141 -8.74 -8.49 10.72
N LEU A 142 -7.99 -7.50 10.25
CA LEU A 142 -7.06 -6.70 11.07
C LEU A 142 -7.75 -5.95 12.21
N GLN A 143 -8.99 -5.51 12.02
CA GLN A 143 -9.81 -4.87 13.07
C GLN A 143 -10.35 -5.85 14.11
N SER A 144 -10.32 -7.15 13.83
CA SER A 144 -10.81 -8.21 14.73
C SER A 144 -9.69 -8.86 15.56
N CYS A 145 -8.42 -8.68 15.17
CA CYS A 145 -7.29 -9.40 15.75
C CYS A 145 -6.84 -8.92 17.13
N SER A 146 -7.17 -7.69 17.54
CA SER A 146 -6.66 -7.10 18.77
C SER A 146 -7.75 -6.51 19.66
N GLN A 147 -7.44 -6.36 20.95
CA GLN A 147 -8.32 -5.68 21.91
C GLN A 147 -8.45 -4.18 21.61
N SER A 148 -7.46 -3.59 20.93
CA SER A 148 -7.43 -2.18 20.55
C SER A 148 -7.01 -2.01 19.09
N ILE A 149 -7.86 -1.38 18.29
CA ILE A 149 -7.62 -1.14 16.86
C ILE A 149 -6.31 -0.36 16.66
N CYS A 150 -5.45 -0.83 15.76
CA CYS A 150 -4.22 -0.14 15.40
C CYS A 150 -4.51 1.26 14.85
N LYS A 151 -3.99 2.29 15.53
CA LYS A 151 -4.18 3.69 15.11
C LYS A 151 -3.44 4.07 13.82
N ASN A 152 -2.59 3.19 13.31
CA ASN A 152 -1.80 3.41 12.10
C ASN A 152 -2.35 2.64 10.89
N ILE A 153 -3.56 2.11 11.00
CA ILE A 153 -4.33 1.52 9.90
C ILE A 153 -5.65 2.28 9.78
N GLN A 154 -6.12 2.50 8.55
CA GLN A 154 -7.40 3.13 8.30
C GLN A 154 -8.55 2.23 8.79
N ILE A 155 -9.58 2.84 9.38
CA ILE A 155 -10.72 2.09 9.91
C ILE A 155 -11.79 1.95 8.84
N LEU A 156 -12.13 0.72 8.50
CA LEU A 156 -13.30 0.34 7.71
C LEU A 156 -14.55 0.39 8.62
N LEU A 157 -15.53 1.18 8.19
CA LEU A 157 -16.86 1.29 8.79
C LEU A 157 -17.82 0.26 8.19
N GLY A 158 -17.67 -0.07 6.91
CA GLY A 158 -18.61 -0.96 6.23
C GLY A 158 -18.32 -1.14 4.74
N GLY A 159 -19.11 -1.97 4.08
CA GLY A 159 -19.07 -2.09 2.63
C GLY A 159 -20.27 -2.85 2.07
N PHE A 160 -20.67 -2.49 0.86
CA PHE A 160 -21.87 -3.03 0.20
C PHE A 160 -21.75 -2.96 -1.33
N GLU A 161 -22.54 -3.80 -2.00
CA GLU A 161 -22.71 -3.77 -3.45
C GLU A 161 -23.94 -2.92 -3.81
N THR A 162 -23.81 -2.03 -4.79
CA THR A 162 -24.94 -1.24 -5.28
C THR A 162 -25.78 -2.01 -6.29
N LYS A 163 -26.97 -1.49 -6.62
CA LYS A 163 -27.82 -2.06 -7.69
C LYS A 163 -27.15 -2.05 -9.08
N THR A 164 -26.16 -1.19 -9.28
CA THR A 164 -25.34 -1.08 -10.49
C THR A 164 -24.15 -2.04 -10.48
N GLY A 165 -23.96 -2.80 -9.40
CA GLY A 165 -22.89 -3.78 -9.23
C GLY A 165 -21.55 -3.19 -8.77
N GLU A 166 -21.51 -1.90 -8.42
CA GLU A 166 -20.30 -1.26 -7.88
C GLU A 166 -20.09 -1.70 -6.43
N GLN A 167 -18.82 -1.86 -6.04
CA GLN A 167 -18.47 -2.22 -4.66
C GLN A 167 -18.06 -0.97 -3.90
N TRP A 168 -18.81 -0.62 -2.86
CA TRP A 168 -18.61 0.58 -2.06
C TRP A 168 -18.03 0.19 -0.71
N LEU A 169 -16.87 0.74 -0.36
CA LEU A 169 -16.20 0.54 0.92
C LEU A 169 -16.15 1.87 1.68
N ALA A 170 -16.78 1.91 2.86
CA ALA A 170 -16.83 3.11 3.69
C ALA A 170 -15.77 3.05 4.79
N PHE A 171 -14.94 4.09 4.87
CA PHE A 171 -13.87 4.25 5.83
C PHE A 171 -14.12 5.45 6.73
N ARG A 172 -13.60 5.42 7.95
CA ARG A 172 -13.64 6.57 8.86
C ARG A 172 -12.83 7.71 8.25
N ASN A 173 -13.38 8.93 8.27
CA ASN A 173 -12.66 10.10 7.80
C ASN A 173 -11.61 10.57 8.82
N ASP A 174 -10.45 9.89 8.79
CA ASP A 174 -9.29 10.20 9.63
C ASP A 174 -8.35 11.24 9.01
N GLY A 175 -8.67 11.74 7.82
CA GLY A 175 -7.84 12.63 7.04
C GLY A 175 -8.13 12.50 5.56
N LYS A 176 -8.00 13.60 4.82
CA LYS A 176 -8.26 13.65 3.36
C LYS A 176 -6.99 13.77 2.52
N TYR A 177 -5.84 13.92 3.18
CA TYR A 177 -4.56 14.11 2.52
C TYR A 177 -3.77 12.81 2.56
N SER A 178 -2.94 12.61 1.55
CA SER A 178 -1.99 11.51 1.47
C SER A 178 -0.55 12.00 1.74
N ALA A 179 0.38 11.06 1.93
CA ALA A 179 1.81 11.41 1.95
C ALA A 179 2.29 11.96 0.60
N ALA A 180 1.66 11.57 -0.52
CA ALA A 180 1.88 12.19 -1.83
C ALA A 180 1.46 13.68 -1.84
N ASP A 181 0.28 13.99 -1.30
CA ASP A 181 -0.21 15.39 -1.23
C ASP A 181 0.73 16.26 -0.38
N TYR A 182 1.19 15.74 0.75
CA TYR A 182 2.16 16.42 1.60
C TYR A 182 3.47 16.67 0.86
N ALA A 183 4.03 15.64 0.21
CA ALA A 183 5.29 15.75 -0.49
C ALA A 183 5.20 16.75 -1.65
N LYS A 184 4.11 16.72 -2.41
CA LYS A 184 3.82 17.69 -3.47
C LYS A 184 3.72 19.11 -2.91
N ALA A 185 2.91 19.34 -1.88
CA ALA A 185 2.75 20.67 -1.29
C ALA A 185 4.06 21.21 -0.69
N SER A 186 4.88 20.33 -0.09
CA SER A 186 6.18 20.67 0.48
C SER A 186 7.20 21.02 -0.61
N SER A 187 7.22 20.25 -1.70
CA SER A 187 8.04 20.51 -2.90
C SER A 187 7.66 21.84 -3.55
N GLU A 188 6.37 22.07 -3.83
CA GLU A 188 5.91 23.34 -4.41
C GLU A 188 6.24 24.56 -3.53
N LYS A 189 6.19 24.40 -2.20
CA LYS A 189 6.61 25.45 -1.26
C LYS A 189 8.11 25.72 -1.36
N LEU A 190 8.93 24.68 -1.55
CA LEU A 190 10.36 24.81 -1.79
C LEU A 190 10.65 25.53 -3.11
N SER A 191 9.98 25.15 -4.21
CA SER A 191 10.17 25.79 -5.52
C SER A 191 9.81 27.28 -5.46
N LYS A 192 8.69 27.61 -4.82
CA LYS A 192 8.25 29.01 -4.63
C LYS A 192 9.26 29.80 -3.80
N ASN A 193 9.83 29.20 -2.76
CA ASN A 193 10.86 29.86 -1.95
C ASN A 193 12.14 30.12 -2.76
N ARG A 194 12.59 29.16 -3.58
CA ARG A 194 13.74 29.33 -4.48
C ARG A 194 13.50 30.42 -5.53
N ALA A 195 12.31 30.47 -6.11
CA ALA A 195 11.93 31.47 -7.12
C ALA A 195 11.89 32.91 -6.58
N LEU A 196 11.67 33.09 -5.27
CA LEU A 196 11.68 34.39 -4.60
C LEU A 196 13.11 34.92 -4.35
N GLY A 197 14.16 34.13 -4.60
CA GLY A 197 15.56 34.52 -4.44
C GLY A 197 15.92 35.00 -3.03
N GLU A 198 16.96 35.83 -2.91
CA GLU A 198 17.43 36.40 -1.63
C GLU A 198 16.38 37.25 -0.89
N GLN A 199 15.30 37.67 -1.56
CA GLN A 199 14.29 38.58 -0.99
C GLN A 199 13.49 38.00 0.17
N LYS A 200 13.58 36.69 0.43
CA LYS A 200 12.87 36.01 1.53
C LYS A 200 13.72 35.68 2.76
N PHE A 201 15.05 35.76 2.67
CA PHE A 201 15.98 35.28 3.71
C PHE A 201 16.27 36.33 4.80
N TRP A 202 15.26 37.11 5.19
CA TRP A 202 15.44 38.10 6.25
C TRP A 202 15.56 37.48 7.65
N ASN A 203 15.20 36.19 7.84
CA ASN A 203 15.31 35.52 9.14
C ASN A 203 15.84 34.07 9.04
N PRO A 204 17.16 33.85 9.18
CA PRO A 204 17.78 32.52 9.20
C PRO A 204 17.23 31.59 10.30
N PHE A 205 16.79 32.13 11.44
CA PHE A 205 16.25 31.34 12.55
C PHE A 205 14.90 30.69 12.20
N GLU A 206 14.07 31.35 11.39
CA GLU A 206 12.80 30.79 10.92
C GLU A 206 13.02 29.64 9.93
N GLU A 207 14.03 29.73 9.07
CA GLU A 207 14.37 28.70 8.11
C GLU A 207 14.85 27.42 8.79
N GLU A 208 15.81 27.54 9.72
CA GLU A 208 16.31 26.39 10.49
C GLU A 208 15.16 25.73 11.28
N THR A 209 14.28 26.53 11.88
CA THR A 209 13.10 26.03 12.59
C THR A 209 12.13 25.30 11.67
N ASN A 210 11.90 25.82 10.46
CA ASN A 210 11.03 25.18 9.48
C ASN A 210 11.60 23.83 8.99
N ILE A 211 12.91 23.77 8.76
CA ILE A 211 13.58 22.51 8.39
C ILE A 211 13.49 21.50 9.54
N LYS A 212 13.74 21.91 10.80
CA LYS A 212 13.58 21.03 11.98
C LYS A 212 12.16 20.47 12.08
N ARG A 213 11.13 21.32 11.91
CA ARG A 213 9.73 20.90 11.92
C ARG A 213 9.42 19.91 10.79
N LYS A 214 9.92 20.15 9.59
CA LYS A 214 9.78 19.25 8.44
C LYS A 214 10.42 17.89 8.71
N ARG A 215 11.63 17.85 9.27
CA ARG A 215 12.31 16.60 9.67
C ARG A 215 11.51 15.83 10.72
N SER A 216 11.01 16.50 11.76
CA SER A 216 10.14 15.88 12.78
C SER A 216 8.87 15.32 12.16
N PHE A 217 8.23 16.06 11.25
CA PHE A 217 7.02 15.63 10.55
C PHE A 217 7.26 14.38 9.71
N VAL A 218 8.29 14.38 8.85
CA VAL A 218 8.63 13.22 8.01
C VAL A 218 9.04 12.01 8.85
N THR A 219 9.80 12.22 9.92
CA THR A 219 10.17 11.15 10.86
C THR A 219 8.93 10.53 11.51
N LYS A 220 8.00 11.35 11.97
CA LYS A 220 6.74 10.88 12.57
C LYS A 220 5.86 10.15 11.56
N LEU A 221 5.87 10.60 10.30
CA LEU A 221 5.20 9.94 9.19
C LEU A 221 5.72 8.51 9.01
N LEU A 222 7.04 8.38 8.86
CA LEU A 222 7.71 7.09 8.68
C LEU A 222 7.50 6.14 9.87
N GLN A 223 7.61 6.65 11.09
CA GLN A 223 7.32 5.87 12.30
C GLN A 223 5.88 5.34 12.29
N GLY A 224 4.90 6.16 11.91
CA GLY A 224 3.51 5.73 11.83
C GLY A 224 3.29 4.62 10.80
N VAL A 225 3.87 4.76 9.61
CA VAL A 225 3.85 3.74 8.55
C VAL A 225 4.43 2.41 9.05
N LEU A 226 5.62 2.46 9.67
CA LEU A 226 6.29 1.26 10.16
C LEU A 226 5.56 0.61 11.35
N CYS A 227 4.93 1.39 12.23
CA CYS A 227 4.03 0.88 13.27
C CYS A 227 2.83 0.14 12.66
N GLY A 228 2.27 0.67 11.57
CA GLY A 228 1.18 0.02 10.83
C GLY A 228 1.65 -1.32 10.22
N LEU A 229 2.80 -1.33 9.54
CA LEU A 229 3.37 -2.54 8.95
C LEU A 229 3.72 -3.60 10.01
N ALA A 230 4.37 -3.21 11.11
CA ALA A 230 4.68 -4.12 12.20
C ALA A 230 3.40 -4.79 12.73
N TYR A 231 2.33 -4.02 12.94
CA TYR A 231 1.04 -4.58 13.31
C TYR A 231 0.49 -5.56 12.26
N MET A 232 0.59 -5.25 10.96
CA MET A 232 0.13 -6.18 9.92
C MET A 232 0.95 -7.48 9.93
N HIS A 233 2.28 -7.38 10.02
CA HIS A 233 3.20 -8.52 10.02
C HIS A 233 2.99 -9.41 11.25
N ASP A 234 2.78 -8.82 12.43
CA ASP A 234 2.46 -9.54 13.67
C ASP A 234 1.11 -10.28 13.59
N ASN A 235 0.21 -9.80 12.73
CA ASN A 235 -1.09 -10.41 12.47
C ASN A 235 -1.11 -11.19 11.14
N GLU A 236 0.05 -11.65 10.66
CA GLU A 236 0.18 -12.52 9.48
C GLU A 236 -0.48 -11.94 8.22
N ARG A 237 -0.33 -10.62 8.03
CA ARG A 237 -0.80 -9.89 6.86
C ARG A 237 0.32 -9.06 6.25
N LEU A 238 0.35 -9.01 4.92
CA LEU A 238 1.21 -8.10 4.14
C LEU A 238 0.39 -6.95 3.55
N HIS A 239 1.04 -5.83 3.25
CA HIS A 239 0.42 -4.67 2.60
C HIS A 239 0.45 -4.75 1.08
N GLN A 240 1.62 -5.00 0.48
CA GLN A 240 1.86 -5.27 -0.95
C GLN A 240 1.55 -4.16 -1.97
N SER A 241 1.01 -3.04 -1.52
CA SER A 241 0.70 -1.83 -2.32
C SER A 241 1.26 -0.55 -1.69
N LEU A 242 2.27 -0.68 -0.82
CA LEU A 242 2.73 0.43 0.02
C LEU A 242 3.43 1.50 -0.81
N GLY A 243 2.86 2.70 -0.83
CA GLY A 243 3.43 3.91 -1.41
C GLY A 243 2.88 5.23 -0.86
N PRO A 244 3.31 6.38 -1.41
CA PRO A 244 2.93 7.70 -0.87
C PRO A 244 1.42 7.95 -0.83
N SER A 245 0.68 7.41 -1.80
CA SER A 245 -0.78 7.51 -1.86
C SER A 245 -1.50 6.56 -0.89
N SER A 246 -0.85 5.47 -0.46
CA SER A 246 -1.41 4.49 0.48
C SER A 246 -1.33 4.90 1.96
N VAL A 247 -0.85 6.12 2.23
CA VAL A 247 -0.71 6.66 3.59
C VAL A 247 -1.58 7.89 3.75
N VAL A 248 -2.63 7.79 4.57
CA VAL A 248 -3.53 8.90 4.91
C VAL A 248 -2.98 9.71 6.07
N LEU A 249 -3.08 11.03 5.96
CA LEU A 249 -2.63 12.01 6.95
C LEU A 249 -3.81 12.86 7.45
N ASN A 250 -3.90 13.01 8.77
CA ASN A 250 -4.86 13.90 9.43
C ASN A 250 -4.47 15.38 9.34
N THR A 251 -3.20 15.68 9.09
CA THR A 251 -2.67 17.04 8.88
C THR A 251 -1.46 16.99 7.93
N MET A 252 -1.22 18.08 7.20
CA MET A 252 -0.01 18.30 6.38
C MET A 252 0.87 19.43 6.94
N VAL A 253 0.56 19.91 8.15
CA VAL A 253 1.21 21.09 8.71
C VAL A 253 2.41 20.64 9.56
N ASP A 254 3.64 20.99 9.13
CA ASP A 254 4.88 20.54 9.79
C ASP A 254 4.92 20.82 11.30
N LYS A 255 4.41 21.98 11.74
CA LYS A 255 4.37 22.37 13.17
C LYS A 255 3.46 21.48 14.02
N ASP A 256 2.51 20.78 13.40
CA ASP A 256 1.54 19.93 14.08
C ASP A 256 1.99 18.45 14.10
N SER A 257 3.28 18.18 13.84
CA SER A 257 3.87 16.84 13.82
C SER A 257 3.57 15.99 15.06
N ALA A 258 3.45 16.61 16.24
CA ALA A 258 3.08 15.91 17.48
C ALA A 258 1.68 15.26 17.41
N TYR A 259 0.78 15.82 16.61
CA TYR A 259 -0.59 15.33 16.40
C TYR A 259 -0.75 14.50 15.14
N LEU A 260 0.33 14.30 14.36
CA LEU A 260 0.30 13.50 13.14
C LEU A 260 0.05 12.03 13.48
N VAL A 261 -0.97 11.46 12.84
CA VAL A 261 -1.29 10.03 12.90
C VAL A 261 -1.37 9.48 11.47
N PRO A 262 -0.25 8.99 10.92
CA PRO A 262 -0.22 8.38 9.59
C PRO A 262 -0.96 7.04 9.62
N ARG A 263 -1.79 6.77 8.62
CA ARG A 263 -2.57 5.53 8.52
C ARG A 263 -2.39 4.85 7.18
N LEU A 264 -2.06 3.57 7.20
CA LEU A 264 -2.04 2.71 6.02
C LEU A 264 -3.47 2.45 5.52
N ARG A 265 -3.64 2.46 4.19
CA ARG A 265 -4.86 2.13 3.45
C ARG A 265 -4.52 1.32 2.20
N ASP A 266 -5.48 1.08 1.32
CA ASP A 266 -5.29 0.37 0.04
C ASP A 266 -4.93 -1.10 0.21
N LEU A 267 -5.69 -1.79 1.08
CA LEU A 267 -5.45 -3.20 1.38
C LEU A 267 -6.02 -4.16 0.32
N ALA A 268 -6.33 -3.66 -0.87
CA ALA A 268 -6.81 -4.45 -2.01
C ALA A 268 -5.84 -5.57 -2.40
N PHE A 269 -4.54 -5.37 -2.19
CA PHE A 269 -3.50 -6.36 -2.49
C PHE A 269 -2.95 -7.07 -1.25
N SER A 270 -3.53 -6.83 -0.07
CA SER A 270 -3.05 -7.46 1.16
C SER A 270 -3.10 -8.98 1.06
N VAL A 271 -2.05 -9.63 1.58
CA VAL A 271 -1.86 -11.08 1.45
C VAL A 271 -1.83 -11.73 2.82
N ASP A 272 -2.51 -12.86 2.95
CA ASP A 272 -2.47 -13.73 4.12
C ASP A 272 -1.21 -14.62 4.07
N ILE A 273 -0.38 -14.56 5.12
CA ILE A 273 0.87 -15.32 5.19
C ILE A 273 0.87 -16.39 6.28
N ARG A 274 -0.32 -16.79 6.74
CA ARG A 274 -0.49 -18.01 7.54
C ARG A 274 0.01 -19.20 6.75
N PHE A 275 0.68 -20.15 7.41
CA PHE A 275 1.22 -21.34 6.74
C PHE A 275 0.17 -22.10 5.92
N SER A 276 -1.05 -22.25 6.47
CA SER A 276 -2.17 -22.87 5.75
C SER A 276 -2.54 -22.17 4.43
N SER A 277 -2.37 -20.84 4.36
CA SER A 277 -2.66 -20.04 3.17
C SER A 277 -1.52 -20.05 2.15
N LEU A 278 -0.30 -20.41 2.55
CA LEU A 278 0.88 -20.48 1.68
C LEU A 278 1.09 -21.85 1.02
N GLU A 279 0.48 -22.89 1.58
CA GLU A 279 0.46 -24.25 1.04
C GLU A 279 -0.54 -24.40 -0.11
N GLU A 280 -1.63 -23.63 -0.09
CA GLU A 280 -2.53 -23.50 -1.23
C GLU A 280 -1.80 -22.73 -2.34
N ASN A 281 -1.82 -23.25 -3.58
CA ASN A 281 -1.33 -22.49 -4.72
C ASN A 281 -2.17 -21.22 -4.86
N ALA A 282 -1.63 -20.10 -4.39
CA ALA A 282 -2.31 -18.82 -4.43
C ALA A 282 -2.37 -18.30 -5.88
N TYR A 283 -3.55 -18.36 -6.47
CA TYR A 283 -3.87 -17.76 -7.76
C TYR A 283 -4.63 -16.44 -7.55
N GLY A 284 -4.32 -15.40 -8.32
CA GLY A 284 -5.00 -14.10 -8.26
C GLY A 284 -4.07 -12.94 -7.93
N LEU A 285 -4.53 -11.98 -7.13
CA LEU A 285 -3.84 -10.70 -6.85
C LEU A 285 -2.43 -10.84 -6.25
N SER A 286 -2.10 -11.99 -5.67
CA SER A 286 -0.80 -12.28 -5.03
C SER A 286 0.19 -13.04 -5.92
N GLU A 287 -0.16 -13.43 -7.15
CA GLU A 287 0.77 -14.20 -8.00
C GLU A 287 2.02 -13.38 -8.34
N GLY A 288 1.89 -12.10 -8.69
CA GLY A 288 3.07 -11.25 -8.89
C GLY A 288 4.07 -11.28 -7.72
N LEU A 289 3.59 -11.31 -6.46
CA LEU A 289 4.43 -11.47 -5.27
C LEU A 289 5.12 -12.83 -5.25
N TRP A 290 4.36 -13.91 -5.43
CA TRP A 290 4.90 -15.26 -5.34
C TRP A 290 5.82 -15.63 -6.50
N ARG A 291 5.63 -15.03 -7.68
CA ARG A 291 6.58 -15.08 -8.78
C ARG A 291 7.92 -14.47 -8.38
N ARG A 292 7.92 -13.28 -7.77
CA ARG A 292 9.17 -12.66 -7.26
C ARG A 292 9.82 -13.53 -6.18
N ALA A 293 9.04 -14.09 -5.27
CA ALA A 293 9.54 -14.99 -4.23
C ALA A 293 10.30 -16.19 -4.83
N ARG A 294 9.69 -16.88 -5.82
CA ARG A 294 10.32 -18.01 -6.53
C ARG A 294 11.61 -17.59 -7.25
N SER A 295 11.60 -16.45 -7.93
CA SER A 295 12.79 -15.91 -8.61
C SER A 295 13.93 -15.56 -7.63
N SER A 296 13.62 -15.21 -6.39
CA SER A 296 14.58 -14.97 -5.32
C SER A 296 14.96 -16.23 -4.51
N GLY A 297 14.51 -17.41 -4.96
CA GLY A 297 14.84 -18.69 -4.35
C GLY A 297 14.04 -19.01 -3.09
N ALA A 298 12.88 -18.38 -2.88
CA ALA A 298 11.98 -18.69 -1.77
C ALA A 298 10.89 -19.69 -2.22
N PHE A 299 11.10 -20.98 -1.92
CA PHE A 299 10.24 -22.06 -2.41
C PHE A 299 9.37 -22.67 -1.31
N THR A 300 9.87 -22.72 -0.08
CA THR A 300 9.12 -23.26 1.07
C THR A 300 8.12 -22.24 1.62
N PRO A 301 7.04 -22.66 2.31
CA PRO A 301 6.13 -21.73 2.98
C PRO A 301 6.83 -20.76 3.93
N MET A 302 7.85 -21.22 4.66
CA MET A 302 8.64 -20.38 5.55
C MET A 302 9.42 -19.31 4.80
N GLU A 303 10.08 -19.68 3.69
CA GLU A 303 10.80 -18.71 2.86
C GLU A 303 9.87 -17.73 2.16
N LYS A 304 8.71 -18.19 1.67
CA LYS A 304 7.69 -17.30 1.08
C LYS A 304 7.18 -16.27 2.09
N ARG A 305 6.93 -16.70 3.33
CA ARG A 305 6.55 -15.81 4.44
C ARG A 305 7.62 -14.76 4.69
N ALA A 306 8.89 -15.19 4.82
CA ALA A 306 10.02 -14.29 5.02
C ALA A 306 10.20 -13.32 3.84
N PHE A 307 10.06 -13.81 2.61
CA PHE A 307 10.14 -13.00 1.39
C PHE A 307 9.05 -11.93 1.38
N GLY A 308 7.79 -12.29 1.63
CA GLY A 308 6.70 -11.33 1.61
C GLY A 308 6.84 -10.21 2.64
N ILE A 309 7.30 -10.54 3.86
CA ILE A 309 7.63 -9.53 4.88
C ILE A 309 8.74 -8.61 4.37
N ALA A 310 9.81 -9.18 3.82
CA ALA A 310 10.94 -8.43 3.29
C ALA A 310 10.60 -7.59 2.03
N ASP A 311 9.57 -7.98 1.27
CA ASP A 311 9.05 -7.26 0.11
C ASP A 311 8.25 -6.02 0.54
N ASP A 312 7.43 -6.11 1.59
CA ASP A 312 6.81 -4.93 2.22
C ASP A 312 7.86 -3.94 2.77
N ILE A 313 8.94 -4.46 3.36
CA ILE A 313 10.04 -3.62 3.89
C ILE A 313 10.78 -2.91 2.76
N TYR A 314 10.96 -3.57 1.62
CA TYR A 314 11.49 -2.92 0.42
C TYR A 314 10.59 -1.77 -0.04
N GLY A 315 9.27 -1.99 -0.11
CA GLY A 315 8.30 -0.93 -0.39
C GLY A 315 8.38 0.23 0.62
N ALA A 316 8.58 -0.08 1.90
CA ALA A 316 8.74 0.93 2.95
C ALA A 316 10.06 1.72 2.79
N GLY A 317 11.12 1.07 2.31
CA GLY A 317 12.41 1.71 1.99
C GLY A 317 12.27 2.69 0.83
N LEU A 318 11.50 2.33 -0.21
CA LEU A 318 11.21 3.23 -1.32
C LEU A 318 10.36 4.42 -0.89
N LEU A 319 9.35 4.21 -0.03
CA LEU A 319 8.59 5.30 0.57
C LEU A 319 9.47 6.20 1.46
N PHE A 320 10.43 5.63 2.20
CA PHE A 320 11.40 6.41 2.96
C PHE A 320 12.26 7.27 2.03
N ALA A 321 12.83 6.70 0.98
CA ALA A 321 13.56 7.46 -0.04
C ALA A 321 12.70 8.58 -0.64
N TYR A 322 11.45 8.29 -1.03
CA TYR A 322 10.52 9.30 -1.54
C TYR A 322 10.36 10.49 -0.60
N LEU A 323 10.12 10.22 0.69
CA LEU A 323 9.89 11.23 1.71
C LEU A 323 11.17 11.95 2.17
N ALA A 324 12.34 11.35 1.94
CA ALA A 324 13.63 12.00 2.18
C ALA A 324 14.02 12.97 1.05
N PHE A 325 13.62 12.70 -0.19
CA PHE A 325 14.02 13.53 -1.34
C PHE A 325 12.95 14.55 -1.76
N ILE A 326 11.70 14.14 -2.04
CA ILE A 326 10.70 15.07 -2.60
C ILE A 326 10.44 16.30 -1.71
N PRO A 327 10.18 16.15 -0.39
CA PRO A 327 9.91 17.31 0.47
C PRO A 327 11.12 18.24 0.68
N PHE A 328 12.34 17.77 0.43
CA PHE A 328 13.58 18.48 0.76
C PHE A 328 14.34 19.01 -0.46
N CYS A 329 14.18 18.39 -1.63
CA CYS A 329 14.95 18.75 -2.82
C CYS A 329 14.22 18.55 -4.16
N GLU A 330 12.94 18.14 -4.13
CA GLU A 330 12.07 17.91 -5.30
C GLU A 330 12.51 16.76 -6.22
N ALA A 331 13.66 16.14 -5.97
CA ALA A 331 14.09 14.99 -6.75
C ALA A 331 13.24 13.75 -6.43
N GLY A 332 12.85 13.06 -7.49
CA GLY A 332 12.17 11.78 -7.39
C GLY A 332 13.15 10.63 -7.14
N ILE A 333 12.57 9.51 -6.71
CA ILE A 333 13.25 8.23 -6.50
C ILE A 333 14.02 7.76 -7.75
N ARG A 334 13.65 8.25 -8.95
CA ARG A 334 14.35 8.00 -10.22
C ARG A 334 15.86 8.20 -10.11
N LEU A 335 16.33 9.18 -9.33
CA LEU A 335 17.75 9.38 -9.10
C LEU A 335 18.40 8.12 -8.48
N LEU A 336 17.79 7.58 -7.43
CA LEU A 336 18.28 6.40 -6.72
C LEU A 336 18.17 5.13 -7.57
N GLU A 337 16.99 4.85 -8.14
CA GLU A 337 16.72 3.58 -8.82
C GLU A 337 17.33 3.52 -10.24
N THR A 338 17.23 4.60 -11.02
CA THR A 338 17.61 4.55 -12.44
C THR A 338 19.04 5.04 -12.68
N THR A 339 19.47 6.12 -12.01
CA THR A 339 20.81 6.68 -12.21
C THR A 339 21.86 5.89 -11.44
N PHE A 340 21.61 5.62 -10.16
CA PHE A 340 22.59 4.98 -9.28
C PHE A 340 22.33 3.49 -9.04
N LYS A 341 21.23 2.93 -9.54
CA LYS A 341 20.88 1.51 -9.36
C LYS A 341 20.94 1.09 -7.88
N LEU A 342 20.43 1.94 -7.00
CA LEU A 342 20.45 1.81 -5.54
C LEU A 342 21.84 1.82 -4.90
N ASP A 343 22.88 2.31 -5.60
CA ASP A 343 24.15 2.68 -4.99
C ASP A 343 23.99 3.96 -4.16
N LEU A 344 23.73 3.78 -2.87
CA LEU A 344 23.46 4.87 -1.94
C LEU A 344 24.72 5.69 -1.61
N ALA A 345 25.92 5.09 -1.70
CA ALA A 345 27.17 5.79 -1.48
C ALA A 345 27.43 6.77 -2.63
N ALA A 346 27.34 6.29 -3.88
CA ALA A 346 27.45 7.14 -5.06
C ALA A 346 26.34 8.20 -5.10
N THR A 347 25.13 7.86 -4.70
CA THR A 347 24.03 8.83 -4.61
C THR A 347 24.34 9.93 -3.60
N ARG A 348 24.85 9.58 -2.40
CA ARG A 348 25.20 10.55 -1.37
C ARG A 348 26.30 11.50 -1.86
N GLU A 349 27.35 10.98 -2.51
CA GLU A 349 28.42 11.80 -3.09
C GLU A 349 27.90 12.77 -4.15
N TYR A 350 27.06 12.28 -5.07
CA TYR A 350 26.43 13.13 -6.07
C TYR A 350 25.57 14.24 -5.44
N CYS A 351 24.77 13.90 -4.42
CA CYS A 351 23.93 14.86 -3.73
C CYS A 351 24.74 15.89 -2.92
N LEU A 352 25.93 15.53 -2.42
CA LEU A 352 26.82 16.47 -1.75
C LEU A 352 27.44 17.49 -2.71
N ALA A 353 27.56 17.15 -4.00
CA ALA A 353 28.13 18.03 -5.01
C ALA A 353 27.16 19.12 -5.51
N ASP A 354 25.87 19.07 -5.13
CA ASP A 354 24.85 20.01 -5.58
C ASP A 354 23.99 20.49 -4.40
N ASP A 355 24.08 21.80 -4.14
CA ASP A 355 23.43 22.49 -3.02
C ASP A 355 21.93 22.22 -2.91
N ARG A 356 21.27 21.88 -4.03
CA ARG A 356 19.84 21.59 -4.06
C ARG A 356 19.45 20.37 -3.23
N PHE A 357 20.38 19.45 -2.96
CA PHE A 357 20.14 18.22 -2.20
C PHE A 357 20.58 18.28 -0.75
N LEU A 358 21.27 19.34 -0.31
CA LEU A 358 21.90 19.38 1.01
C LEU A 358 20.93 19.15 2.16
N ASP A 359 19.69 19.62 2.06
CA ASP A 359 18.70 19.39 3.13
C ASP A 359 18.24 17.93 3.22
N ALA A 360 18.15 17.23 2.08
CA ALA A 360 17.87 15.80 2.03
C ALA A 360 19.05 15.00 2.58
N VAL A 361 20.28 15.37 2.20
CA VAL A 361 21.50 14.73 2.72
C VAL A 361 21.62 14.94 4.23
N LYS A 362 21.43 16.17 4.73
CA LYS A 362 21.44 16.47 6.17
C LYS A 362 20.37 15.71 6.93
N PHE A 363 19.20 15.47 6.33
CA PHE A 363 18.15 14.65 6.94
C PHE A 363 18.60 13.20 7.07
N LEU A 364 19.15 12.60 6.00
CA LEU A 364 19.64 11.22 6.01
C LEU A 364 20.94 11.03 6.83
N ASP A 365 21.74 12.08 6.97
CA ASP A 365 22.94 12.11 7.81
C ASP A 365 22.62 12.25 9.31
N SER A 366 21.35 12.47 9.68
CA SER A 366 20.92 12.51 11.08
C SER A 366 21.36 11.24 11.81
N GLY A 367 21.99 11.40 12.97
CA GLY A 367 22.55 10.28 13.74
C GLY A 367 23.78 9.66 13.10
N ASP A 368 24.64 10.46 12.47
CA ASP A 368 25.91 10.04 11.86
C ASP A 368 25.69 9.03 10.71
N GLY A 369 24.96 9.47 9.68
CA GLY A 369 24.69 8.68 8.48
C GLY A 369 23.61 7.61 8.64
N ALA A 370 22.88 7.58 9.75
CA ALA A 370 21.94 6.50 10.07
C ALA A 370 20.78 6.35 9.06
N GLY A 371 20.35 7.44 8.40
CA GLY A 371 19.31 7.36 7.38
C GLY A 371 19.77 6.61 6.13
N TRP A 372 21.01 6.84 5.70
CA TRP A 372 21.62 6.12 4.58
C TRP A 372 21.83 4.64 4.88
N GLU A 373 22.36 4.34 6.07
CA GLU A 373 22.50 2.97 6.56
C GLU A 373 21.16 2.23 6.56
N LEU A 374 20.12 2.87 7.08
CA LEU A 374 18.78 2.27 7.14
C LEU A 374 18.20 2.01 5.74
N LEU A 375 18.34 2.98 4.82
CA LEU A 375 17.94 2.78 3.42
C LEU A 375 18.68 1.60 2.78
N GLN A 376 19.99 1.47 3.05
CA GLN A 376 20.81 0.37 2.52
C GLN A 376 20.30 -1.00 3.00
N MET A 377 19.90 -1.09 4.28
CA MET A 377 19.33 -2.31 4.86
C MET A 377 17.96 -2.63 4.29
N MET A 378 17.06 -1.65 4.17
CA MET A 378 15.69 -1.85 3.68
C MET A 378 15.64 -2.17 2.18
N LEU A 379 16.56 -1.59 1.40
CA LEU A 379 16.65 -1.77 -0.05
C LEU A 379 17.66 -2.85 -0.47
N ASN A 380 18.09 -3.70 0.47
CA ASN A 380 19.07 -4.75 0.17
C ASN A 380 18.54 -5.68 -0.95
N PRO A 381 19.34 -6.00 -1.99
CA PRO A 381 18.90 -6.89 -3.06
C PRO A 381 18.52 -8.29 -2.56
N ASP A 382 19.22 -8.82 -1.55
CA ASP A 382 18.87 -10.08 -0.90
C ASP A 382 17.84 -9.83 0.20
N PHE A 383 16.63 -10.36 -0.01
CA PHE A 383 15.52 -10.20 0.92
C PHE A 383 15.84 -10.73 2.33
N ARG A 384 16.76 -11.70 2.44
CA ARG A 384 17.18 -12.29 3.73
C ARG A 384 17.92 -11.30 4.63
N ASN A 385 18.53 -10.28 4.03
CA ASN A 385 19.28 -9.25 4.74
C ASN A 385 18.43 -8.02 5.07
N ARG A 386 17.15 -8.01 4.69
CA ARG A 386 16.25 -6.90 5.03
C ARG A 386 15.71 -7.08 6.46
N PRO A 387 15.67 -6.00 7.26
CA PRO A 387 15.13 -6.05 8.62
C PRO A 387 13.61 -6.22 8.61
N ILE A 388 13.02 -6.72 9.70
CA ILE A 388 11.57 -6.66 9.91
C ILE A 388 11.15 -5.26 10.38
N ALA A 389 9.86 -4.91 10.26
CA ALA A 389 9.35 -3.58 10.60
C ALA A 389 9.66 -3.15 12.04
N GLU A 390 9.58 -4.08 13.00
CA GLU A 390 9.92 -3.83 14.40
C GLU A 390 11.41 -3.45 14.60
N ALA A 391 12.31 -4.09 13.85
CA ALA A 391 13.74 -3.78 13.89
C ALA A 391 14.02 -2.42 13.25
N VAL A 392 13.33 -2.08 12.15
CA VAL A 392 13.40 -0.75 11.52
C VAL A 392 12.98 0.35 12.51
N LEU A 393 11.89 0.15 13.26
CA LEU A 393 11.42 1.11 14.28
C LEU A 393 12.43 1.37 15.41
N LYS A 394 13.25 0.37 15.74
CA LYS A 394 14.29 0.46 16.77
C LYS A 394 15.61 1.03 16.23
N HIS A 395 15.71 1.31 14.93
CA HIS A 395 16.92 1.83 14.32
C HIS A 395 17.28 3.22 14.86
N ARG A 396 18.59 3.47 15.03
CA ARG A 396 19.11 4.72 15.61
C ARG A 396 18.68 5.99 14.88
N PHE A 397 18.35 5.88 13.58
CA PHE A 397 17.79 6.98 12.79
C PHE A 397 16.54 7.60 13.46
N PHE A 398 15.62 6.77 13.97
CA PHE A 398 14.38 7.26 14.59
C PHE A 398 14.58 7.83 16.00
N ALA A 399 15.66 7.44 16.68
CA ALA A 399 16.05 8.03 17.96
C ALA A 399 16.80 9.36 17.75
N ALA A 400 17.66 9.43 16.73
CA ALA A 400 18.47 10.60 16.41
C ALA A 400 17.65 11.71 15.73
N ALA A 401 16.63 11.39 14.94
CA ALA A 401 15.78 12.37 14.26
C ALA A 401 14.81 13.12 15.20
N LEU A 402 14.77 12.75 16.48
CA LEU A 402 14.03 13.45 17.54
C LEU A 402 14.92 14.42 18.35
N LEU A 403 16.24 14.38 18.12
CA LEU A 403 17.25 15.30 18.68
C LEU A 403 17.57 16.38 17.63
#